data_AF-A0A6G5ZYE8-F1
#
_entry.id   AF-A0A6G5ZYE8-F1
#
_cell.length_a   1.000
_cell.length_b   1.000
_cell.length_c   1.000
_cell.angle_alpha   90.00
_cell.angle_beta   90.00
_cell.angle_gamma   90.00
#
_symmetry.space_group_name_H-M   'P 1'
#
loop_
_entity.id
_entity.type
_entity.pdbx_description
1 polymer ?
#
loop_
_entity_poly.entity_id
_entity_poly.type
_entity_poly.pdbx_seq_one_letter_code
_entity_poly.pdbx_strand_id
1 'polypeptide(L)'
;MWNNLSNRFIHVTLGSIVWIMIITSFSNMNIEIPYLYIWRIILMGSIFGVVFGVIYYYLWNYSNINDICKVLLSSLSNFICIVTTVKLYSSTLFDMLIHFLILIFIITLVLHYLIFKVYLRIQNIRLAKELEKLH
;
A
#
# COMPACT_ATOMS: atom_id res chain seq x y z
N MET A 1 -16.65 1.98 11.81
CA MET A 1 -15.24 1.55 11.68
C MET A 1 -15.11 0.27 10.85
N TRP A 2 -15.62 -0.87 11.34
CA TRP A 2 -15.49 -2.17 10.66
C TRP A 2 -15.99 -2.17 9.20
N ASN A 3 -17.20 -1.66 8.96
CA ASN A 3 -17.77 -1.58 7.60
C ASN A 3 -16.89 -0.74 6.65
N ASN A 4 -16.30 0.36 7.13
CA ASN A 4 -15.41 1.19 6.32
C ASN A 4 -14.10 0.47 5.98
N LEU A 5 -13.51 -0.23 6.95
CA LEU A 5 -12.29 -1.02 6.75
C LEU A 5 -12.54 -2.19 5.80
N SER A 6 -13.66 -2.91 5.98
CA SER A 6 -14.07 -4.02 5.11
C SER A 6 -14.31 -3.55 3.67
N ASN A 7 -15.05 -2.46 3.46
CA ASN A 7 -15.29 -1.93 2.13
C ASN A 7 -13.99 -1.48 1.45
N ARG A 8 -13.12 -0.78 2.19
CA ARG A 8 -11.80 -0.36 1.68
C ARG A 8 -10.91 -1.53 1.33
N PHE A 9 -10.88 -2.56 2.18
CA PHE A 9 -10.17 -3.80 1.90
C PHE A 9 -10.63 -4.39 0.56
N ILE A 10 -11.94 -4.59 0.38
CA ILE A 10 -12.50 -5.17 -0.85
C ILE A 10 -12.15 -4.31 -2.07
N HIS A 11 -12.35 -2.99 -2.01
CA HIS A 11 -12.06 -2.10 -3.13
C HIS A 11 -10.58 -2.10 -3.53
N VAL A 12 -9.68 -2.05 -2.55
CA VAL A 12 -8.24 -2.06 -2.80
C VAL A 12 -7.79 -3.42 -3.30
N THR A 13 -8.30 -4.52 -2.73
CA THR A 13 -7.97 -5.88 -3.18
C THR A 13 -8.43 -6.12 -4.61
N LEU A 14 -9.68 -5.83 -4.94
CA LEU A 14 -10.19 -6.03 -6.29
C LEU A 14 -9.49 -5.10 -7.30
N GLY A 15 -9.31 -3.83 -6.94
CA GLY A 15 -8.61 -2.86 -7.79
C GLY A 15 -7.16 -3.28 -8.06
N SER A 16 -6.45 -3.79 -7.06
CA SER A 16 -5.07 -4.28 -7.23
C SER A 16 -5.00 -5.59 -8.02
N ILE A 17 -5.95 -6.52 -7.84
CA ILE A 17 -6.04 -7.74 -8.69
C ILE A 17 -6.19 -7.34 -10.15
N VAL A 18 -7.13 -6.44 -10.46
CA VAL A 18 -7.36 -5.96 -11.82
C VAL A 18 -6.11 -5.28 -12.37
N TRP A 19 -5.47 -4.43 -11.57
CA TRP A 19 -4.25 -3.73 -11.97
C TRP A 19 -3.09 -4.68 -12.28
N ILE A 20 -2.86 -5.67 -11.41
CA ILE A 20 -1.80 -6.68 -11.61
C ILE A 20 -2.12 -7.50 -12.85
N MET A 21 -3.37 -7.95 -13.03
CA MET A 21 -3.81 -8.67 -14.23
C MET A 21 -3.49 -7.88 -15.50
N ILE A 22 -3.82 -6.58 -15.54
CA ILE A 22 -3.52 -5.71 -16.68
C ILE A 22 -2.02 -5.68 -16.97
N ILE A 23 -1.17 -5.44 -15.97
CA ILE A 23 0.29 -5.42 -16.13
C ILE A 23 0.78 -6.76 -16.70
N THR A 24 0.28 -7.87 -16.18
CA THR A 24 0.71 -9.21 -16.59
C THR A 24 0.24 -9.58 -17.98
N SER A 25 -0.95 -9.11 -18.38
CA SER A 25 -1.47 -9.31 -19.73
C SER A 25 -0.62 -8.59 -20.77
N PHE A 26 -0.06 -7.41 -20.44
CA PHE A 26 0.86 -6.71 -21.35
C PHE A 26 2.23 -7.39 -21.45
N SER A 27 2.73 -8.00 -20.38
CA SER A 27 4.05 -8.63 -20.40
C SER A 27 4.04 -10.03 -21.02
N ASN A 28 2.92 -10.77 -20.91
CA ASN A 28 2.86 -12.21 -21.16
C ASN A 28 1.73 -12.62 -22.13
N MET A 29 1.51 -11.87 -23.22
CA MET A 29 0.35 -12.06 -24.11
C MET A 29 0.17 -13.48 -24.67
N ASN A 30 1.26 -14.23 -24.89
CA ASN A 30 1.22 -15.53 -25.58
C ASN A 30 1.80 -16.69 -24.73
N ILE A 31 1.77 -16.58 -23.40
CA ILE A 31 2.38 -17.58 -22.49
C ILE A 31 1.28 -18.32 -21.73
N GLU A 32 1.35 -19.65 -21.72
CA GLU A 32 0.50 -20.48 -20.85
C GLU A 32 0.84 -20.24 -19.38
N ILE A 33 -0.17 -19.89 -18.59
CA ILE A 33 -0.02 -19.60 -17.16
C ILE A 33 -0.52 -20.78 -16.31
N PRO A 34 0.26 -21.27 -15.34
CA PRO A 34 -0.19 -22.32 -14.44
C PRO A 34 -1.30 -21.81 -13.52
N TYR A 35 -2.27 -22.65 -13.16
CA TYR A 35 -3.36 -22.26 -12.24
C TYR A 35 -2.89 -21.64 -10.92
N LEU A 36 -1.74 -22.08 -10.40
CA LEU A 36 -1.15 -21.50 -9.18
C LEU A 36 -0.83 -20.00 -9.32
N TYR A 37 -0.60 -19.52 -10.54
CA TYR A 37 -0.36 -18.11 -10.83
C TYR A 37 -1.54 -17.22 -10.43
N ILE A 38 -2.77 -17.68 -10.70
CA ILE A 38 -4.00 -16.96 -10.35
C ILE A 38 -4.10 -16.80 -8.83
N TRP A 39 -3.80 -17.85 -8.08
CA TRP A 39 -3.77 -17.79 -6.62
C TRP A 39 -2.72 -16.81 -6.08
N ARG A 40 -1.55 -16.73 -6.73
CA ARG A 40 -0.54 -15.73 -6.38
C ARG A 40 -1.05 -14.30 -6.61
N ILE A 41 -1.77 -14.04 -7.70
CA ILE A 41 -2.37 -12.72 -7.96
C ILE A 41 -3.41 -12.36 -6.90
N ILE A 42 -4.30 -13.31 -6.55
CA ILE A 42 -5.29 -13.11 -5.48
C ILE A 42 -4.59 -12.80 -4.14
N LEU A 43 -3.53 -13.53 -3.81
CA LEU A 43 -2.71 -13.28 -2.62
C LEU A 43 -2.05 -11.90 -2.64
N MET A 44 -1.45 -11.51 -3.78
CA MET A 44 -0.86 -10.18 -3.95
C MET A 44 -1.91 -9.09 -3.71
N GLY A 45 -3.07 -9.17 -4.37
CA GLY A 45 -4.14 -8.19 -4.17
C GLY A 45 -4.70 -8.17 -2.74
N SER A 46 -4.74 -9.32 -2.08
CA SER A 46 -5.13 -9.40 -0.66
C SER A 46 -4.11 -8.68 0.23
N ILE A 47 -2.80 -8.84 -0.03
CA ILE A 47 -1.73 -8.11 0.68
C ILE A 47 -1.89 -6.60 0.47
N PHE A 48 -2.13 -6.14 -0.77
CA PHE A 48 -2.42 -4.73 -1.05
C PHE A 48 -3.64 -4.24 -0.27
N GLY A 49 -4.72 -5.01 -0.24
CA GLY A 49 -5.93 -4.70 0.52
C GLY A 49 -5.67 -4.55 2.01
N VAL A 50 -4.91 -5.45 2.61
CA VAL A 50 -4.52 -5.37 4.03
C VAL A 50 -3.69 -4.12 4.28
N VAL A 51 -2.66 -3.87 3.48
CA VAL A 51 -1.72 -2.78 3.73
C VAL A 51 -2.38 -1.42 3.48
N PHE A 52 -2.93 -1.21 2.29
CA PHE A 52 -3.45 0.11 1.89
C PHE A 52 -4.93 0.31 2.26
N GLY A 53 -5.73 -0.76 2.24
CA GLY A 53 -7.15 -0.71 2.60
C GLY A 53 -7.40 -0.69 4.10
N VAL A 54 -6.60 -1.43 4.88
CA VAL A 54 -6.78 -1.59 6.33
C VAL A 54 -5.71 -0.85 7.14
N ILE A 55 -4.45 -1.27 7.07
CA ILE A 55 -3.37 -0.76 7.96
C ILE A 55 -3.21 0.75 7.80
N TYR A 56 -3.03 1.22 6.57
CA TYR A 56 -2.87 2.65 6.30
C TYR A 56 -4.09 3.44 6.75
N TYR A 57 -5.29 3.02 6.35
CA TYR A 57 -6.51 3.74 6.72
C TYR A 57 -6.70 3.79 8.23
N TYR A 58 -6.44 2.68 8.93
CA TYR A 58 -6.52 2.60 10.38
C TYR A 58 -5.51 3.52 11.07
N LEU A 59 -4.23 3.46 10.68
CA LEU A 59 -3.17 4.30 11.25
C LEU A 59 -3.51 5.79 11.15
N TRP A 60 -4.08 6.23 10.03
CA TRP A 60 -4.32 7.66 9.80
C TRP A 60 -5.66 8.17 10.34
N ASN A 61 -6.69 7.32 10.43
CA ASN A 61 -8.05 7.76 10.79
C ASN A 61 -8.53 7.29 12.16
N TYR A 62 -7.94 6.24 12.72
CA TYR A 62 -8.40 5.64 13.98
C TYR A 62 -7.30 5.52 15.04
N SER A 63 -6.02 5.55 14.64
CA SER A 63 -4.92 5.42 15.59
C SER A 63 -4.59 6.74 16.30
N ASN A 64 -4.44 6.65 17.62
CA ASN A 64 -4.05 7.75 18.50
C ASN A 64 -2.53 7.86 18.71
N ILE A 65 -1.73 7.07 18.00
CA ILE A 65 -0.26 7.16 18.10
C ILE A 65 0.27 8.44 17.43
N ASN A 66 1.48 8.84 17.79
CA ASN A 66 2.08 10.04 17.19
C ASN A 66 2.37 9.86 15.68
N ASP A 67 2.51 10.97 14.97
CA ASP A 67 2.67 10.95 13.52
C ASP A 67 3.96 10.26 13.07
N ILE A 68 5.05 10.39 13.84
CA ILE A 68 6.32 9.71 13.55
C ILE A 68 6.12 8.19 13.53
N CYS A 69 5.43 7.64 14.54
CA CYS A 69 5.11 6.22 14.61
C CYS A 69 4.18 5.77 13.46
N LYS A 70 3.21 6.60 13.05
CA LYS A 70 2.37 6.30 11.87
C LYS A 70 3.22 6.18 10.62
N VAL A 71 4.13 7.13 10.38
CA VAL A 71 5.04 7.12 9.22
C VAL A 71 5.93 5.88 9.23
N LEU A 72 6.51 5.53 10.38
CA LEU A 72 7.37 4.35 10.52
C LEU A 72 6.60 3.05 10.25
N LEU A 73 5.41 2.88 10.85
CA LEU A 73 4.59 1.68 10.67
C LEU A 73 4.04 1.56 9.24
N SER A 74 3.61 2.66 8.62
CA SER A 74 3.24 2.69 7.21
C SER A 74 4.41 2.28 6.32
N SER A 75 5.59 2.85 6.55
CA SER A 75 6.80 2.53 5.77
C SER A 75 7.22 1.08 5.91
N LEU A 76 7.20 0.53 7.14
CA LEU A 76 7.52 -0.87 7.40
C LEU A 76 6.50 -1.81 6.73
N SER A 77 5.21 -1.52 6.87
CA SER A 77 4.14 -2.32 6.27
C SER A 77 4.23 -2.31 4.74
N ASN A 78 4.52 -1.15 4.15
CA ASN A 78 4.73 -1.02 2.72
C ASN A 78 5.97 -1.76 2.24
N PHE A 79 7.06 -1.72 3.00
CA PHE A 79 8.27 -2.44 2.66
C PHE A 79 8.04 -3.96 2.65
N ILE A 80 7.37 -4.49 3.68
CA ILE A 80 6.96 -5.90 3.73
C ILE A 80 6.03 -6.24 2.55
N CYS A 81 5.09 -5.34 2.23
CA CYS A 81 4.20 -5.48 1.07
C CYS A 81 4.97 -5.62 -0.24
N ILE A 82 5.92 -4.72 -0.51
CA ILE A 82 6.76 -4.73 -1.72
C ILE A 82 7.56 -6.04 -1.80
N VAL A 83 8.29 -6.37 -0.74
CA VAL A 83 9.12 -7.57 -0.65
C VAL A 83 8.31 -8.83 -0.93
N THR A 84 7.17 -8.98 -0.26
CA THR A 84 6.32 -10.17 -0.38
C THR A 84 5.68 -10.26 -1.76
N THR A 85 5.19 -9.13 -2.28
CA THR A 85 4.52 -9.08 -3.59
C THR A 85 5.49 -9.39 -4.71
N VAL A 86 6.70 -8.82 -4.69
CA VAL A 86 7.73 -9.10 -5.71
C VAL A 86 8.12 -10.57 -5.68
N LYS A 87 8.29 -11.16 -4.49
CA LYS A 87 8.59 -12.60 -4.35
C LYS A 87 7.46 -13.49 -4.87
N LEU A 88 6.20 -13.12 -4.63
CA LEU A 88 5.03 -13.84 -5.17
C LEU A 88 4.96 -13.71 -6.69
N TYR A 89 5.33 -12.56 -7.23
CA TYR A 89 5.30 -12.28 -8.66
C TYR A 89 6.38 -13.04 -9.42
N SER A 90 7.64 -12.95 -9.00
CA SER A 90 8.76 -13.64 -9.64
C SER A 90 9.96 -13.76 -8.69
N SER A 91 10.46 -14.98 -8.51
CA SER A 91 11.68 -15.24 -7.74
C SER A 91 12.90 -14.59 -8.38
N THR A 92 13.00 -14.60 -9.72
CA THR A 92 14.10 -13.94 -10.44
C THR A 92 14.14 -12.44 -10.18
N LEU A 93 12.98 -11.76 -10.22
CA LEU A 93 12.91 -10.33 -9.90
C LEU A 93 13.23 -10.06 -8.43
N PHE A 94 12.82 -10.94 -7.53
CA PHE A 94 13.15 -10.85 -6.12
C PHE A 94 14.66 -10.95 -5.87
N ASP A 95 15.36 -11.88 -6.53
CA ASP A 95 16.80 -12.06 -6.41
C ASP A 95 17.58 -10.83 -6.93
N MET A 96 17.08 -10.17 -7.97
CA MET A 96 17.62 -8.87 -8.40
C MET A 96 17.37 -7.77 -7.37
N LEU A 97 16.18 -7.74 -6.79
CA LEU A 97 15.73 -6.69 -5.87
C LEU A 97 16.37 -6.79 -4.47
N ILE A 98 16.78 -7.99 -4.02
CA ILE A 98 17.27 -8.21 -2.65
C ILE A 98 18.47 -7.32 -2.29
N HIS A 99 19.34 -7.05 -3.27
CA HIS A 99 20.53 -6.20 -3.13
C HIS A 99 20.21 -4.72 -2.89
N PHE A 100 19.01 -4.28 -3.29
CA PHE A 100 18.57 -2.88 -3.21
C PHE A 100 17.55 -2.64 -2.09
N LEU A 101 17.27 -3.63 -1.25
CA LEU A 101 16.22 -3.53 -0.23
C LEU A 101 16.41 -2.35 0.73
N ILE A 102 17.64 -2.13 1.20
CA ILE A 102 17.95 -1.01 2.10
C ILE A 102 17.70 0.32 1.39
N LEU A 103 18.11 0.45 0.14
CA LEU A 103 17.89 1.65 -0.67
C LEU A 103 16.39 1.91 -0.88
N ILE A 104 15.63 0.89 -1.25
CA ILE A 104 14.17 0.96 -1.42
C ILE A 104 13.51 1.40 -0.12
N PHE A 105 13.93 0.85 1.01
CA PHE A 105 13.39 1.21 2.32
C PHE A 105 13.65 2.68 2.67
N ILE A 106 14.89 3.15 2.49
CA ILE A 106 15.26 4.55 2.75
C ILE A 106 14.46 5.50 1.85
N ILE A 107 14.38 5.22 0.54
CA ILE A 107 13.61 6.04 -0.41
C ILE A 107 12.13 6.07 -0.01
N THR A 108 11.56 4.92 0.35
CA THR A 108 10.17 4.81 0.83
C THR A 108 9.94 5.67 2.06
N LEU A 109 10.85 5.63 3.03
CA LEU A 109 10.74 6.38 4.27
C LEU A 109 10.80 7.89 4.03
N VAL A 110 11.73 8.34 3.18
CA VAL A 110 11.84 9.75 2.78
C VAL A 110 10.58 10.21 2.07
N LEU A 111 10.09 9.42 1.10
CA LEU A 111 8.90 9.77 0.33
C LEU A 111 7.66 9.84 1.23
N HIS A 112 7.47 8.87 2.11
CA HIS A 112 6.38 8.91 3.09
C HIS A 112 6.47 10.14 3.97
N TYR A 113 7.64 10.44 4.54
CA TYR A 113 7.81 11.63 5.36
C TYR A 113 7.39 12.92 4.62
N LEU A 114 7.80 13.07 3.36
CA LEU A 114 7.45 14.22 2.53
C LEU A 114 5.94 14.29 2.25
N ILE A 115 5.34 13.18 1.78
CA ILE A 115 3.91 13.10 1.47
C ILE A 115 3.08 13.39 2.72
N PHE A 116 3.44 12.83 3.87
CA PHE A 116 2.69 13.00 5.10
C PHE A 116 2.81 14.40 5.67
N LYS A 117 3.96 15.06 5.52
CA LYS A 117 4.09 16.49 5.87
C LYS A 117 3.13 17.35 5.04
N VAL A 118 3.00 17.07 3.75
CA VAL A 118 2.03 17.76 2.88
C VAL A 118 0.60 17.44 3.30
N TYR A 119 0.29 16.17 3.58
CA TYR A 119 -1.03 15.72 4.03
C TYR A 119 -1.48 16.43 5.31
N LEU A 120 -0.62 16.48 6.34
CA LEU A 120 -0.89 17.17 7.60
C LEU A 120 -1.15 18.66 7.40
N ARG A 121 -0.38 19.32 6.53
CA ARG A 121 -0.62 20.74 6.19
C ARG A 121 -2.01 20.95 5.59
N ILE A 122 -2.43 20.08 4.67
CA ILE A 122 -3.76 20.14 4.06
C ILE A 122 -4.86 19.91 5.11
N GLN A 123 -4.67 18.93 6.00
CA GLN A 123 -5.63 18.62 7.06
C GLN A 123 -5.80 19.80 8.02
N ASN A 124 -4.71 20.44 8.45
CA ASN A 124 -4.75 21.60 9.34
C ASN A 124 -5.50 22.78 8.71
N ILE A 125 -5.29 23.05 7.42
CA ILE A 125 -6.04 24.09 6.70
C ILE A 125 -7.53 23.77 6.64
N ARG A 126 -7.90 22.50 6.43
CA ARG A 126 -9.32 22.09 6.41
C ARG A 126 -9.98 22.27 7.77
N LEU A 127 -9.31 21.84 8.84
CA LEU A 127 -9.80 21.98 10.21
C LEU A 127 -9.96 23.46 10.60
N ALA A 128 -9.00 24.32 10.24
CA ALA A 128 -9.11 25.76 10.49
C ALA A 128 -10.35 26.36 9.81
N LYS A 129 -10.61 26.01 8.55
CA LYS A 129 -11.80 26.47 7.81
C LYS A 129 -13.12 25.92 8.37
N GLU A 130 -13.11 24.70 8.91
CA GLU A 130 -14.29 24.13 9.56
C GLU A 130 -14.60 24.84 10.89
N LEU A 131 -13.56 25.19 11.66
CA LEU A 131 -13.69 25.97 12.89
C LEU A 131 -14.20 27.40 12.62
N GLU A 132 -13.69 28.06 11.58
CA GLU A 132 -14.17 29.38 11.15
C GLU A 132 -15.64 29.39 10.74
N LYS A 133 -16.19 28.28 10.24
CA LYS A 133 -17.62 28.18 9.90
C LYS A 133 -18.54 27.95 11.11
N LEU A 134 -17.95 27.58 12.25
CA LEU A 134 -18.66 27.33 13.50
C LEU A 134 -18.69 28.56 14.42
N HIS A 135 -18.03 29.66 14.01
CA HIS A 135 -17.98 30.95 14.70
C HIS A 135 -18.63 32.02 13.83
#